data_AF-A0A7V8YFX4-F1
#
_entry.id   AF-A0A7V8YFX4-F1
#
_cell.length_a   1.000
_cell.length_b   1.000
_cell.length_c   1.000
_cell.angle_alpha   90.00
_cell.angle_beta   90.00
_cell.angle_gamma   90.00
#
_symmetry.space_group_name_H-M   'P 1'
#
loop_
_entity.id
_entity.type
_entity.pdbx_description
1 polymer ?
#
loop_
_entity_poly.entity_id
_entity_poly.type
_entity_poly.pdbx_seq_one_letter_code
_entity_poly.pdbx_strand_id
1 'polypeptide(L)'
;VHLSVAEGDCAAAEASWVLARRHLPNRRAWTEANDPSTALAECWARFSERARGTERVEALARAHRWDPRAKEFLRVSRGMGERLWLAGLSARDRRDWEASYVAFRDLLRFQPWRSWARRYAEEARDHRLGITD
;
A
#
# COMPACT_ATOMS: atom_id res chain seq x y z
N VAL A 1 -0.72 -28.40 1.52
CA VAL A 1 -1.32 -27.46 0.56
C VAL A 1 -0.22 -26.52 0.12
N HIS A 2 0.39 -26.75 -1.04
CA HIS A 2 1.30 -25.77 -1.63
C HIS A 2 0.44 -24.68 -2.28
N LEU A 3 0.35 -23.51 -1.64
CA LEU A 3 -0.28 -22.34 -2.24
C LEU A 3 0.68 -21.78 -3.31
N SER A 4 0.48 -22.16 -4.57
CA SER A 4 1.16 -21.49 -5.67
C SER A 4 0.47 -20.18 -5.94
N VAL A 5 1.16 -19.05 -5.72
CA VAL A 5 0.69 -17.75 -6.20
C VAL A 5 1.01 -17.67 -7.69
N ALA A 6 0.12 -18.20 -8.53
CA ALA A 6 0.25 -18.01 -9.98
C ALA A 6 0.13 -16.52 -10.30
N GLU A 7 0.89 -16.05 -11.30
CA GLU A 7 0.86 -14.65 -11.71
C GLU A 7 -0.58 -14.21 -12.03
N GLY A 8 -1.08 -13.27 -11.24
CA GLY A 8 -2.38 -12.64 -11.46
C GLY A 8 -3.49 -13.04 -10.48
N ASP A 9 -3.29 -14.05 -9.63
CA ASP A 9 -4.31 -14.49 -8.65
C ASP A 9 -3.95 -14.12 -7.20
N CYS A 10 -3.41 -12.90 -7.01
CA CYS A 10 -3.01 -12.40 -5.69
C CYS A 10 -4.19 -12.37 -4.70
N ALA A 11 -5.39 -12.03 -5.21
CA ALA A 11 -6.60 -11.91 -4.41
C ALA A 11 -7.10 -13.26 -3.88
N ALA A 12 -7.19 -14.30 -4.73
CA ALA A 12 -7.62 -15.61 -4.25
C ALA A 12 -6.57 -16.28 -3.37
N ALA A 13 -5.28 -16.08 -3.66
CA ALA A 13 -4.19 -16.55 -2.80
C ALA A 13 -4.26 -15.91 -1.40
N GLU A 14 -4.44 -14.58 -1.32
CA GLU A 14 -4.65 -13.85 -0.07
C GLU A 14 -5.88 -14.37 0.69
N ALA A 15 -7.02 -14.53 0.00
CA ALA A 15 -8.26 -15.03 0.60
C ALA A 15 -8.11 -16.46 1.15
N SER A 16 -7.44 -17.34 0.39
CA SER A 16 -7.18 -18.73 0.78
C SER A 16 -6.31 -18.81 2.03
N TRP A 17 -5.27 -17.98 2.11
CA TRP A 17 -4.41 -17.91 3.28
C TRP A 17 -5.15 -17.37 4.52
N VAL A 18 -5.94 -16.31 4.36
CA VAL A 18 -6.76 -15.76 5.45
C VAL A 18 -7.75 -16.80 5.96
N LEU A 19 -8.40 -17.54 5.06
CA LEU A 19 -9.32 -18.62 5.43
C LEU A 19 -8.59 -19.76 6.15
N ALA A 20 -7.45 -20.22 5.64
CA ALA A 20 -6.64 -21.26 6.27
C ALA A 20 -6.22 -20.87 7.70
N ARG A 21 -5.79 -19.62 7.91
CA ARG A 21 -5.44 -19.10 9.25
C ARG A 21 -6.62 -19.09 10.22
N ARG A 22 -7.84 -18.83 9.75
CA ARG A 22 -9.05 -18.87 10.58
C ARG A 22 -9.36 -20.28 11.08
N HIS A 23 -9.07 -21.30 10.28
CA HIS A 23 -9.31 -22.71 10.64
C HIS A 23 -8.15 -23.36 11.41
N LEU A 24 -6.98 -22.73 11.46
CA LEU A 24 -5.77 -23.27 12.11
C LEU A 24 -5.16 -22.33 13.18
N PRO A 25 -5.95 -21.77 14.13
CA PRO A 25 -5.47 -20.71 15.04
C PRO A 25 -4.32 -21.14 15.97
N ASN A 26 -4.26 -22.41 16.36
CA ASN A 26 -3.26 -22.93 17.31
C ASN A 26 -2.07 -23.65 16.64
N ARG A 27 -1.92 -23.51 15.32
CA ARG A 27 -0.87 -24.20 14.53
C ARG A 27 0.27 -23.24 14.17
N ARG A 28 0.91 -22.63 15.17
CA ARG A 28 2.00 -21.64 14.98
C ARG A 28 3.11 -22.17 14.05
N ALA A 29 3.62 -23.38 14.32
CA ALA A 29 4.68 -23.99 13.52
C ALA A 29 4.27 -24.20 12.05
N TRP A 30 3.00 -24.54 11.80
CA TRP A 30 2.49 -24.65 10.43
C TRP A 30 2.44 -23.28 9.74
N THR A 31 1.98 -22.24 10.44
CA THR A 31 1.90 -20.88 9.90
C THR A 31 3.30 -20.35 9.54
N GLU A 32 4.29 -20.54 10.40
CA GLU A 32 5.67 -20.11 10.16
C GLU A 32 6.29 -20.87 8.96
N ALA A 33 6.03 -22.18 8.85
CA ALA A 33 6.54 -22.99 7.74
C ALA A 33 5.86 -22.72 6.39
N ASN A 34 4.69 -22.05 6.38
CA ASN A 34 3.89 -21.79 5.18
C ASN A 34 3.60 -20.30 4.97
N ASP A 35 4.37 -19.40 5.60
CA ASP A 35 4.11 -17.96 5.54
C ASP A 35 4.23 -17.43 4.10
N PRO A 36 3.13 -16.99 3.46
CA PRO A 36 3.15 -16.50 2.10
C PRO A 36 3.41 -15.01 2.02
N SER A 37 3.80 -14.35 3.13
CA SER A 37 3.88 -12.88 3.21
C SER A 37 4.70 -12.25 2.09
N THR A 38 5.94 -12.70 1.88
CA THR A 38 6.78 -12.17 0.79
C THR A 38 6.18 -12.48 -0.59
N ALA A 39 5.67 -13.70 -0.82
CA ALA A 39 5.06 -14.08 -2.11
C ALA A 39 3.81 -13.25 -2.45
N LEU A 40 2.94 -12.99 -1.46
CA LEU A 40 1.77 -12.12 -1.60
C LEU A 40 2.17 -10.66 -1.82
N ALA A 41 3.17 -10.16 -1.08
CA ALA A 41 3.68 -8.81 -1.25
C ALA A 41 4.22 -8.59 -2.67
N GLU A 42 5.01 -9.53 -3.18
CA GLU A 42 5.53 -9.47 -4.55
C GLU A 42 4.42 -9.57 -5.60
N CYS A 43 3.44 -10.45 -5.40
CA CYS A 43 2.30 -10.56 -6.31
C CYS A 43 1.53 -9.25 -6.41
N TRP A 44 1.17 -8.66 -5.26
CA TRP A 44 0.46 -7.38 -5.21
C TRP A 44 1.28 -6.23 -5.80
N ALA A 45 2.61 -6.23 -5.60
CA ALA A 45 3.49 -5.24 -6.20
C ALA A 45 3.49 -5.34 -7.74
N ARG A 46 3.64 -6.55 -8.30
CA ARG A 46 3.56 -6.78 -9.76
C ARG A 46 2.17 -6.43 -10.31
N PHE A 47 1.10 -6.80 -9.61
CA PHE A 47 -0.27 -6.44 -9.96
C PHE A 47 -0.44 -4.92 -10.08
N SER A 48 0.19 -4.15 -9.18
CA SER A 48 0.08 -2.69 -9.18
C SER A 48 0.65 -2.02 -10.45
N GLU A 49 1.56 -2.66 -11.17
CA GLU A 49 2.15 -2.09 -12.39
C GLU A 49 1.15 -2.04 -13.54
N ARG A 50 0.24 -3.01 -13.61
CA ARG A 50 -0.84 -3.10 -14.60
C ARG A 50 -2.15 -2.45 -14.14
N ALA A 51 -2.33 -2.30 -12.82
CA ALA A 51 -3.48 -1.61 -12.23
C ALA A 51 -3.48 -0.11 -12.57
N ARG A 52 -4.67 0.51 -12.56
CA ARG A 52 -4.86 1.92 -12.89
C ARG A 52 -5.50 2.69 -11.74
N GLY A 53 -5.29 4.00 -11.73
CA GLY A 53 -5.94 4.90 -10.75
C GLY A 53 -5.73 4.46 -9.29
N THR A 54 -6.83 4.40 -8.56
CA THR A 54 -6.86 4.04 -7.13
C THR A 54 -6.48 2.58 -6.87
N GLU A 55 -6.81 1.67 -7.78
CA GLU A 55 -6.49 0.24 -7.66
C GLU A 55 -4.97 0.01 -7.54
N ARG A 56 -4.16 0.81 -8.26
CA ARG A 56 -2.70 0.77 -8.14
C ARG A 56 -2.22 1.10 -6.73
N VAL A 57 -2.80 2.11 -6.10
CA VAL A 57 -2.47 2.51 -4.73
C VAL A 57 -2.92 1.43 -3.74
N GLU A 58 -4.11 0.87 -3.93
CA GLU A 58 -4.63 -0.21 -3.10
C GLU A 58 -3.77 -1.47 -3.16
N ALA A 59 -3.31 -1.85 -4.35
CA ALA A 59 -2.41 -2.97 -4.54
C ALA A 59 -1.08 -2.77 -3.80
N LEU A 60 -0.47 -1.58 -3.89
CA LEU A 60 0.74 -1.26 -3.14
C LEU A 60 0.52 -1.24 -1.62
N ALA A 61 -0.66 -0.79 -1.16
CA ALA A 61 -1.01 -0.82 0.26
C ALA A 61 -1.17 -2.26 0.79
N ARG A 62 -1.76 -3.16 -0.02
CA ARG A 62 -1.80 -4.59 0.29
C ARG A 62 -0.40 -5.19 0.30
N ALA A 63 0.44 -4.89 -0.70
CA ALA A 63 1.82 -5.36 -0.75
C ALA A 63 2.61 -4.97 0.51
N HIS A 64 2.54 -3.68 0.90
CA HIS A 64 3.17 -3.17 2.12
C HIS A 64 2.69 -3.89 3.39
N ARG A 65 1.38 -4.20 3.49
CA ARG A 65 0.81 -4.91 4.64
C ARG A 65 1.38 -6.31 4.80
N TRP A 66 1.63 -7.00 3.69
CA TRP A 66 2.17 -8.35 3.69
C TRP A 66 3.66 -8.35 4.02
N ASP A 67 4.47 -7.61 3.26
CA ASP A 67 5.91 -7.53 3.50
C ASP A 67 6.46 -6.20 2.93
N PRO A 68 6.74 -5.19 3.78
CA PRO A 68 7.28 -3.91 3.32
C PRO A 68 8.74 -3.98 2.85
N ARG A 69 9.40 -5.14 3.00
CA ARG A 69 10.78 -5.38 2.57
C ARG A 69 10.86 -6.24 1.31
N ALA A 70 9.74 -6.72 0.79
CA ALA A 70 9.71 -7.50 -0.44
C ALA A 70 10.35 -6.71 -1.61
N LYS A 71 11.22 -7.39 -2.37
CA LYS A 71 12.04 -6.76 -3.42
C LYS A 71 11.19 -6.04 -4.47
N GLU A 72 10.13 -6.70 -4.95
CA GLU A 72 9.23 -6.13 -5.95
C GLU A 72 8.44 -4.93 -5.39
N PHE A 73 8.02 -5.00 -4.12
CA PHE A 73 7.37 -3.87 -3.46
C PHE A 73 8.29 -2.65 -3.43
N LEU A 74 9.55 -2.81 -3.02
CA LEU A 74 10.52 -1.71 -2.99
C LEU A 74 10.78 -1.14 -4.39
N ARG A 75 10.91 -2.00 -5.41
CA ARG A 75 11.12 -1.60 -6.80
C ARG A 75 9.97 -0.75 -7.33
N VAL A 76 8.73 -1.22 -7.17
CA VAL A 76 7.54 -0.57 -7.77
C VAL A 76 7.08 0.64 -6.95
N SER A 77 7.12 0.54 -5.62
CA SER A 77 6.61 1.60 -4.74
C SER A 77 7.45 2.88 -4.79
N ARG A 78 8.76 2.79 -5.05
CA ARG A 78 9.64 3.98 -5.11
C ARG A 78 9.16 4.99 -6.14
N GLY A 79 8.94 4.56 -7.38
CA GLY A 79 8.50 5.43 -8.46
C GLY A 79 7.09 5.98 -8.25
N MET A 80 6.16 5.15 -7.76
CA MET A 80 4.81 5.63 -7.42
C MET A 80 4.84 6.64 -6.26
N GLY A 81 5.64 6.37 -5.23
CA GLY A 81 5.77 7.22 -4.06
C GLY A 81 6.32 8.60 -4.42
N GLU A 82 7.31 8.66 -5.30
CA GLU A 82 7.86 9.94 -5.79
C GLU A 82 6.82 10.74 -6.61
N ARG A 83 6.05 10.08 -7.47
CA ARG A 83 4.98 10.75 -8.23
C ARG A 83 3.92 11.36 -7.32
N LEU A 84 3.45 10.62 -6.32
CA LEU A 84 2.47 11.13 -5.35
C LEU A 84 3.05 12.24 -4.49
N TRP A 85 4.32 12.14 -4.11
CA TRP A 85 5.03 13.19 -3.39
C TRP A 85 5.06 14.51 -4.16
N LEU A 86 5.51 14.46 -5.42
CA LEU A 86 5.56 15.64 -6.29
C LEU A 86 4.16 16.19 -6.61
N ALA A 87 3.17 15.32 -6.82
CA ALA A 87 1.79 15.73 -7.03
C ALA A 87 1.21 16.46 -5.80
N GLY A 88 1.46 15.95 -4.60
CA GLY A 88 1.05 16.58 -3.35
C GLY A 88 1.68 17.95 -3.14
N LEU A 89 3.01 18.07 -3.37
CA LEU A 89 3.70 19.36 -3.31
C LEU A 89 3.14 20.35 -4.33
N SER A 90 2.95 19.93 -5.58
CA SER A 90 2.43 20.80 -6.64
C SER A 90 1.01 21.28 -6.36
N ALA A 91 0.15 20.42 -5.80
CA ALA A 91 -1.21 20.79 -5.39
C ALA A 91 -1.18 21.76 -4.19
N ARG A 92 -0.31 21.49 -3.21
CA ARG A 92 -0.08 22.37 -2.06
C ARG A 92 0.35 23.77 -2.48
N ASP A 93 1.28 23.90 -3.42
CA ASP A 93 1.75 25.21 -3.92
C ASP A 93 0.64 26.03 -4.60
N ARG A 94 -0.32 25.35 -5.25
CA ARG A 94 -1.53 25.96 -5.83
C ARG A 94 -2.66 26.18 -4.82
N ARG A 95 -2.47 25.82 -3.54
CA ARG A 95 -3.51 25.79 -2.50
C ARG A 95 -4.72 24.93 -2.86
N ASP A 96 -4.49 23.91 -3.70
CA ASP A 96 -5.48 22.87 -3.97
C ASP A 96 -5.40 21.84 -2.83
N TRP A 97 -6.05 22.17 -1.72
CA TRP A 97 -5.95 21.41 -0.47
C TRP A 97 -6.56 20.01 -0.58
N GLU A 98 -7.61 19.82 -1.38
CA GLU A 98 -8.18 18.49 -1.62
C GLU A 98 -7.20 17.61 -2.40
N ALA A 99 -6.65 18.09 -3.52
CA ALA A 99 -5.69 17.31 -4.30
C ALA A 99 -4.39 17.03 -3.53
N SER A 100 -3.91 18.00 -2.75
CA SER A 100 -2.76 17.83 -1.84
C SER A 100 -3.04 16.73 -0.82
N TYR A 101 -4.19 16.80 -0.14
CA TYR A 101 -4.60 15.81 0.86
C TYR A 101 -4.69 14.41 0.26
N VAL A 102 -5.36 14.25 -0.89
CA VAL A 102 -5.51 12.96 -1.58
C VAL A 102 -4.15 12.37 -1.95
N ALA A 103 -3.25 13.16 -2.54
CA ALA A 103 -1.94 12.68 -2.96
C ALA A 103 -1.09 12.19 -1.77
N PHE A 104 -1.01 12.98 -0.68
CA PHE A 104 -0.26 12.57 0.50
C PHE A 104 -0.92 11.43 1.28
N ARG A 105 -2.26 11.41 1.38
CA ARG A 105 -3.01 10.29 1.97
C ARG A 105 -2.70 8.99 1.23
N ASP A 106 -2.75 9.00 -0.10
CA ASP A 106 -2.52 7.82 -0.92
C ASP A 106 -1.06 7.34 -0.83
N LEU A 107 -0.10 8.27 -0.76
CA LEU A 107 1.30 7.96 -0.50
C LEU A 107 1.49 7.22 0.83
N LEU A 108 0.84 7.72 1.89
CA LEU A 108 0.94 7.15 3.24
C LEU A 108 0.32 5.76 3.37
N ARG A 109 -0.55 5.33 2.44
CA ARG A 109 -1.11 3.97 2.46
C ARG A 109 -0.06 2.88 2.25
N PHE A 110 1.06 3.20 1.60
CA PHE A 110 2.14 2.25 1.33
C PHE A 110 3.54 2.77 1.68
N GLN A 111 3.70 4.05 2.03
CA GLN A 111 4.96 4.60 2.58
C GLN A 111 4.70 5.39 3.87
N PRO A 112 4.20 4.74 4.94
CA PRO A 112 3.80 5.41 6.19
C PRO A 112 4.96 6.07 6.95
N TRP A 113 6.22 5.76 6.59
CA TRP A 113 7.43 6.34 7.17
C TRP A 113 7.77 7.74 6.64
N ARG A 114 7.06 8.25 5.62
CA ARG A 114 7.27 9.63 5.12
C ARG A 114 6.62 10.65 6.04
N SER A 115 7.31 11.03 7.11
CA SER A 115 6.84 11.98 8.13
C SER A 115 6.36 13.31 7.55
N TRP A 116 7.09 13.88 6.59
CA TRP A 116 6.68 15.12 5.93
C TRP A 116 5.38 14.99 5.13
N ALA A 117 5.13 13.84 4.49
CA ALA A 117 3.86 13.60 3.80
C ALA A 117 2.69 13.60 4.79
N ARG A 118 2.88 13.06 5.99
CA ARG A 118 1.87 13.13 7.06
C ARG A 118 1.59 14.55 7.48
N ARG A 119 2.62 15.33 7.78
CA ARG A 119 2.49 16.74 8.15
C ARG A 119 1.73 17.53 7.07
N TYR A 120 2.08 17.35 5.79
CA TYR A 120 1.41 18.06 4.70
C TYR A 120 0.00 17.56 4.43
N ALA A 121 -0.30 16.27 4.68
CA ALA A 121 -1.67 15.77 4.64
C ALA A 121 -2.51 16.41 5.75
N GLU A 122 -1.98 16.54 6.97
CA GLU A 122 -2.66 17.19 8.09
C GLU A 122 -2.90 18.68 7.80
N GLU A 123 -1.88 19.42 7.36
CA GLU A 123 -2.00 20.82 6.91
C GLU A 123 -3.08 21.00 5.84
N ALA A 124 -3.05 20.17 4.80
CA ALA A 124 -4.05 20.22 3.73
C ALA A 124 -5.47 19.88 4.23
N ARG A 125 -5.59 18.92 5.16
CA ARG A 125 -6.87 18.59 5.80
C ARG A 125 -7.41 19.79 6.58
N ASP A 126 -6.56 20.46 7.33
CA ASP A 126 -6.97 21.55 8.22
C ASP A 126 -7.42 22.77 7.40
N HIS A 127 -6.70 23.12 6.33
CA HIS A 127 -7.15 24.14 5.38
C HIS A 127 -8.46 23.77 4.68
N ARG A 128 -8.61 22.52 4.24
CA ARG A 128 -9.83 22.04 3.57
C ARG A 128 -11.06 22.11 4.48
N LEU A 129 -10.88 21.87 5.78
CA LEU A 129 -11.95 21.91 6.77
C LEU A 129 -12.18 23.31 7.38
N GLY A 130 -11.33 24.29 7.05
CA GLY A 130 -11.43 25.65 7.59
C GLY A 130 -11.11 25.74 9.09
N ILE A 131 -10.23 24.87 9.60
CA ILE A 131 -9.84 24.81 11.02
C ILE A 131 -8.44 25.38 11.28
N THR A 132 -7.98 26.29 10.42
CA THR A 132 -6.70 26.98 10.60
C THR A 132 -6.92 28.22 11.44
N ASP A 133 -6.31 28.26 12.62
CA ASP A 133 -6.26 29.43 13.52
C ASP A 133 -5.64 30.67 12.85
#